data_AF-A0A0D3HF16-F1
#
_entry.id   AF-A0A0D3HF16-F1
#
_cell.length_a   1.000
_cell.length_b   1.000
_cell.length_c   1.000
_cell.angle_alpha   90.00
_cell.angle_beta   90.00
_cell.angle_gamma   90.00
#
_symmetry.space_group_name_H-M   'P 1'
#
loop_
_entity.id
_entity.type
_entity.pdbx_description
1 polymer ?
#
loop_
_entity_poly.entity_id
_entity_poly.type
_entity_poly.pdbx_seq_one_letter_code
_entity_poly.pdbx_strand_id
1 'polypeptide(L)'
;MKLFHVAALAALMAATAAGAVTFDATNTASSTAGGQRFDREVGVDYAKQVLADASSFIWDAFEQPGDGGDRKPVDAVTLTVEDIDGVAFTSGDGIHLSARYVGGYNAGAGDVRTEVTGVLYHEATHVWQWGLQDYAAHPWVYEGIADFVRLRAGYVAAGWVQPGQGSSWEDSYSVTARFFDYCDGVEPGFVAELNGKLKDGYNVDYFVQITGKTVQQLWQDYKANSPKSPDMKLHVVAAILLAVAASSSSPPAAGAVTYEVNNEAASTAGGQRFDREYSAGYAKQVLAAATSFAWSIFSQPSAADRRPVDAVVLAVRDVDGIASTSGNTITLGAGYVAGVTGNDFKTQVTGVLYHEVVHVWQWGLQDYAAHSWVYEGIADFVRLRAGYPAAGWVQPGQGNSWEDSFSVTARFFDYCDSVKPGFVADLNAKLKNGYNVDYFVQITGKTVQQLWQDYKAKYGN
;
A
#
# COMPACT_ATOMS: atom_id res chain seq x y z
N MET A 1 54.88 -39.19 18.15
CA MET A 1 54.89 -39.43 16.70
C MET A 1 53.50 -39.94 16.31
N LYS A 2 52.69 -39.12 15.61
CA LYS A 2 51.50 -39.47 14.78
C LYS A 2 50.32 -40.18 15.50
N LEU A 3 49.04 -39.94 15.24
CA LEU A 3 48.30 -39.16 14.25
C LEU A 3 46.84 -39.05 14.77
N PHE A 4 46.23 -37.89 14.55
CA PHE A 4 44.79 -37.59 14.75
C PHE A 4 43.89 -38.55 13.97
N HIS A 5 42.74 -38.95 14.54
CA HIS A 5 41.50 -39.22 13.79
C HIS A 5 40.29 -38.96 14.72
N VAL A 6 39.74 -37.74 14.65
CA VAL A 6 38.35 -37.46 15.05
C VAL A 6 37.51 -37.73 13.80
N ALA A 7 36.73 -38.80 13.82
CA ALA A 7 35.75 -39.08 12.78
C ALA A 7 34.55 -38.16 12.98
N ALA A 8 34.46 -37.10 12.18
CA ALA A 8 33.27 -36.27 12.07
C ALA A 8 32.18 -37.07 11.33
N LEU A 9 31.09 -37.38 12.03
CA LEU A 9 29.89 -37.94 11.44
C LEU A 9 29.15 -36.81 10.70
N ALA A 10 29.48 -36.60 9.42
CA ALA A 10 28.69 -35.76 8.53
C ALA A 10 27.47 -36.58 8.09
N ALA A 11 26.36 -36.45 8.82
CA ALA A 11 25.07 -36.92 8.35
C ALA A 11 24.59 -35.96 7.25
N LEU A 12 24.72 -36.43 6.00
CA LEU A 12 24.20 -35.80 4.81
C LEU A 12 22.66 -35.80 4.88
N MET A 13 22.07 -34.74 5.42
CA MET A 13 20.67 -34.42 5.11
C MET A 13 20.65 -33.84 3.70
N ALA A 14 20.48 -34.72 2.70
CA ALA A 14 19.94 -34.31 1.42
C ALA A 14 18.48 -33.91 1.65
N ALA A 15 18.27 -32.69 2.12
CA ALA A 15 16.99 -32.02 1.97
C ALA A 15 16.83 -31.75 0.48
N THR A 16 15.81 -32.34 -0.13
CA THR A 16 15.33 -31.96 -1.45
C THR A 16 14.96 -30.49 -1.39
N ALA A 17 15.80 -29.61 -1.96
CA ALA A 17 15.42 -28.24 -2.22
C ALA A 17 14.31 -28.26 -3.28
N ALA A 18 13.06 -28.10 -2.86
CA ALA A 18 12.04 -27.57 -3.76
C ALA A 18 12.52 -26.16 -4.17
N GLY A 19 12.71 -25.95 -5.47
CA GLY A 19 13.49 -24.84 -6.02
C GLY A 19 12.88 -23.47 -5.68
N ALA A 20 13.64 -22.60 -5.04
CA ALA A 20 13.30 -21.20 -4.97
C ALA A 20 13.32 -20.60 -6.39
N VAL A 21 12.29 -19.82 -6.74
CA VAL A 21 12.20 -19.11 -8.01
C VAL A 21 13.40 -18.17 -8.16
N THR A 22 14.10 -18.23 -9.29
CA THR A 22 15.24 -17.35 -9.56
C THR A 22 14.82 -16.10 -10.33
N PHE A 23 15.39 -14.95 -9.97
CA PHE A 23 15.11 -13.67 -10.61
C PHE A 23 16.37 -13.11 -11.26
N ASP A 24 16.32 -12.89 -12.57
CA ASP A 24 17.44 -12.36 -13.33
C ASP A 24 17.05 -11.16 -14.19
N ALA A 25 18.01 -10.28 -14.45
CA ALA A 25 17.83 -9.06 -15.22
C ALA A 25 19.12 -8.77 -15.99
N THR A 26 18.99 -8.40 -17.25
CA THR A 26 20.09 -8.03 -18.15
C THR A 26 19.71 -6.79 -18.94
N ASN A 27 20.66 -5.90 -19.18
CA ASN A 27 20.51 -4.78 -20.10
C ASN A 27 21.34 -5.02 -21.37
N THR A 28 20.68 -5.41 -22.46
CA THR A 28 21.32 -5.63 -23.77
C THR A 28 21.39 -4.34 -24.60
N ALA A 29 20.70 -3.28 -24.18
CA ALA A 29 20.66 -1.99 -24.84
C ALA A 29 21.53 -0.91 -24.16
N SER A 30 22.54 -1.29 -23.38
CA SER A 30 23.43 -0.37 -22.65
C SER A 30 24.22 0.61 -23.54
N SER A 31 24.26 0.38 -24.86
CA SER A 31 24.82 1.33 -25.84
C SER A 31 23.84 2.43 -26.27
N THR A 32 22.55 2.30 -25.96
CA THR A 32 21.51 3.29 -26.29
C THR A 32 21.34 4.32 -25.17
N ALA A 33 20.82 5.52 -25.48
CA ALA A 33 20.53 6.53 -24.46
C ALA A 33 19.55 6.01 -23.38
N GLY A 34 18.59 5.17 -23.80
CA GLY A 34 17.62 4.53 -22.93
C GLY A 34 18.22 3.50 -21.98
N GLY A 35 19.04 2.59 -22.51
CA GLY A 35 19.73 1.60 -21.69
C GLY A 35 20.74 2.24 -20.74
N GLN A 36 21.45 3.29 -21.15
CA GLN A 36 22.32 4.07 -20.25
C GLN A 36 21.54 4.74 -19.12
N ARG A 37 20.33 5.24 -19.41
CA ARG A 37 19.45 5.79 -18.40
C ARG A 37 18.94 4.72 -17.44
N PHE A 38 18.55 3.55 -17.95
CA PHE A 38 18.19 2.40 -17.12
C PHE A 38 19.32 2.05 -16.15
N ASP A 39 20.56 1.90 -16.63
CA ASP A 39 21.71 1.56 -15.77
C ASP A 39 21.96 2.60 -14.68
N ARG A 40 21.76 3.89 -14.99
CA ARG A 40 21.99 5.00 -14.05
C ARG A 40 20.87 5.16 -13.02
N GLU A 41 19.61 5.06 -13.44
CA GLU A 41 18.46 5.47 -12.62
C GLU A 41 17.69 4.28 -12.04
N VAL A 42 17.76 3.11 -12.66
CA VAL A 42 17.07 1.88 -12.23
C VAL A 42 18.09 0.84 -11.77
N GLY A 43 18.91 0.32 -12.70
CA GLY A 43 19.93 -0.69 -12.46
C GLY A 43 19.38 -2.13 -12.42
N VAL A 44 20.18 -3.07 -12.94
CA VAL A 44 19.79 -4.50 -13.03
C VAL A 44 19.57 -5.14 -11.66
N ASP A 45 20.37 -4.80 -10.64
CA ASP A 45 20.23 -5.38 -9.30
C ASP A 45 18.92 -4.93 -8.62
N TYR A 46 18.56 -3.66 -8.78
CA TYR A 46 17.27 -3.16 -8.30
C TYR A 46 16.11 -3.80 -9.05
N ALA A 47 16.22 -3.96 -10.38
CA ALA A 47 15.17 -4.60 -11.15
C ALA A 47 14.97 -6.08 -10.77
N LYS A 48 16.05 -6.82 -10.47
CA LYS A 48 15.96 -8.18 -9.91
C LYS A 48 15.19 -8.20 -8.58
N GLN A 49 15.50 -7.26 -7.69
CA GLN A 49 14.78 -7.13 -6.41
C GLN A 49 13.29 -6.83 -6.65
N VAL A 50 12.99 -5.91 -7.57
CA VAL A 50 11.60 -5.58 -7.93
C VAL A 50 10.85 -6.80 -8.46
N LEU A 51 11.47 -7.65 -9.28
CA LEU A 51 10.82 -8.87 -9.77
C LEU A 51 10.51 -9.86 -8.63
N ALA A 52 11.40 -9.98 -7.65
CA ALA A 52 11.17 -10.80 -6.46
C ALA A 52 10.03 -10.24 -5.60
N ASP A 53 10.05 -8.93 -5.34
CA ASP A 53 9.05 -8.22 -4.55
C ASP A 53 7.67 -8.27 -5.24
N ALA A 54 7.63 -8.03 -6.54
CA ALA A 54 6.41 -8.12 -7.35
C ALA A 54 5.86 -9.54 -7.32
N SER A 55 6.70 -10.57 -7.51
CA SER A 55 6.25 -11.96 -7.49
C SER A 55 5.67 -12.35 -6.13
N SER A 56 6.33 -11.96 -5.03
CA SER A 56 5.78 -12.18 -3.69
C SER A 56 4.44 -11.48 -3.49
N PHE A 57 4.31 -10.24 -3.95
CA PHE A 57 3.06 -9.49 -3.88
C PHE A 57 1.95 -10.17 -4.70
N ILE A 58 2.27 -10.67 -5.89
CA ILE A 58 1.33 -11.35 -6.78
C ILE A 58 0.87 -12.67 -6.17
N TRP A 59 1.76 -13.44 -5.54
CA TRP A 59 1.39 -14.67 -4.84
C TRP A 59 0.41 -14.38 -3.71
N ASP A 60 0.60 -13.30 -2.96
CA ASP A 60 -0.35 -12.86 -1.95
C ASP A 60 -1.69 -12.41 -2.59
N ALA A 61 -1.64 -11.60 -3.66
CA ALA A 61 -2.82 -11.10 -4.35
C ALA A 61 -3.64 -12.20 -5.03
N PHE A 62 -3.00 -13.32 -5.38
CA PHE A 62 -3.65 -14.51 -5.95
C PHE A 62 -3.97 -15.60 -4.93
N GLU A 63 -3.71 -15.37 -3.64
CA GLU A 63 -3.86 -16.35 -2.56
C GLU A 63 -3.12 -17.67 -2.85
N GLN A 64 -1.94 -17.57 -3.47
CA GLN A 64 -1.08 -18.68 -3.89
C GLN A 64 0.30 -18.61 -3.22
N PRO A 65 0.41 -18.63 -1.87
CA PRO A 65 1.67 -18.38 -1.17
C PRO A 65 2.71 -19.52 -1.25
N GLY A 66 2.38 -20.66 -1.86
CA GLY A 66 3.24 -21.85 -1.88
C GLY A 66 3.32 -22.57 -3.23
N ASP A 67 4.32 -23.45 -3.35
CA ASP A 67 4.61 -24.31 -4.50
C ASP A 67 3.75 -25.61 -4.54
N GLY A 68 2.76 -25.72 -3.64
CA GLY A 68 1.95 -26.91 -3.39
C GLY A 68 0.82 -27.22 -4.40
N GLY A 69 0.77 -26.54 -5.56
CA GLY A 69 -0.08 -26.93 -6.70
C GLY A 69 -1.03 -25.86 -7.25
N ASP A 70 -1.31 -24.79 -6.50
CA ASP A 70 -2.25 -23.75 -6.96
C ASP A 70 -1.58 -22.65 -7.80
N ARG A 71 -0.28 -22.41 -7.55
CA ARG A 71 0.57 -21.44 -8.26
C ARG A 71 1.01 -21.97 -9.63
N LYS A 72 1.08 -21.09 -10.63
CA LYS A 72 1.67 -21.42 -11.93
C LYS A 72 3.13 -21.88 -11.76
N PRO A 73 3.52 -23.04 -12.33
CA PRO A 73 4.87 -23.54 -12.18
C PRO A 73 5.84 -22.69 -13.01
N VAL A 74 6.64 -21.88 -12.32
CA VAL A 74 7.65 -21.00 -12.91
C VAL A 74 8.92 -21.15 -12.07
N ASP A 75 10.01 -21.55 -12.71
CA ASP A 75 11.30 -21.77 -12.03
C ASP A 75 12.18 -20.51 -12.05
N ALA A 76 12.02 -19.66 -13.06
CA ALA A 76 12.80 -18.46 -13.24
C ALA A 76 11.98 -17.34 -13.90
N VAL A 77 12.14 -16.11 -13.40
CA VAL A 77 11.61 -14.90 -14.04
C VAL A 77 12.78 -14.05 -14.52
N THR A 78 12.77 -13.68 -15.79
CA THR A 78 13.86 -12.91 -16.40
C THR A 78 13.39 -11.54 -16.88
N LEU A 79 14.24 -10.52 -16.76
CA LEU A 79 14.06 -9.21 -17.36
C LEU A 79 15.17 -8.96 -18.41
N THR A 80 14.78 -8.56 -19.61
CA THR A 80 15.70 -8.07 -20.64
C THR A 80 15.34 -6.63 -21.00
N VAL A 81 16.27 -5.70 -20.77
CA VAL A 81 16.15 -4.32 -21.26
C VAL A 81 16.78 -4.25 -22.64
N GLU A 82 15.99 -3.92 -23.66
CA GLU A 82 16.38 -3.99 -25.06
C GLU A 82 15.84 -2.82 -25.90
N ASP A 83 16.43 -2.59 -27.08
CA ASP A 83 16.05 -1.50 -27.98
C ASP A 83 14.83 -1.88 -28.83
N ILE A 84 13.65 -1.81 -28.22
CA ILE A 84 12.35 -2.15 -28.83
C ILE A 84 11.37 -0.98 -28.75
N ASP A 85 10.34 -1.00 -29.58
CA ASP A 85 9.19 -0.08 -29.45
C ASP A 85 8.23 -0.56 -28.35
N GLY A 86 7.27 0.29 -27.97
CA GLY A 86 6.34 0.02 -26.88
C GLY A 86 6.91 0.33 -25.50
N VAL A 87 6.25 -0.14 -24.44
CA VAL A 87 6.64 0.07 -23.04
C VAL A 87 7.41 -1.15 -22.52
N ALA A 88 6.70 -2.27 -22.44
CA ALA A 88 7.24 -3.58 -22.10
C ALA A 88 6.27 -4.66 -22.63
N PHE A 89 6.69 -5.92 -22.56
CA PHE A 89 5.80 -7.07 -22.73
C PHE A 89 6.35 -8.29 -22.01
N THR A 90 5.48 -9.27 -21.76
CA THR A 90 5.83 -10.57 -21.17
C THR A 90 5.66 -11.69 -22.20
N SER A 91 6.64 -12.59 -22.28
CA SER A 91 6.61 -13.80 -23.10
C SER A 91 7.12 -14.99 -22.30
N GLY A 92 6.22 -15.95 -22.02
CA GLY A 92 6.52 -17.03 -21.07
C GLY A 92 6.85 -16.45 -19.70
N ASP A 93 8.05 -16.74 -19.21
CA ASP A 93 8.57 -16.23 -17.93
C ASP A 93 9.60 -15.10 -18.12
N GLY A 94 9.69 -14.57 -19.34
CA GLY A 94 10.58 -13.47 -19.73
C GLY A 94 9.83 -12.15 -19.91
N ILE A 95 10.30 -11.12 -19.24
CA ILE A 95 9.83 -9.74 -19.32
C ILE A 95 10.81 -8.94 -20.17
N HIS A 96 10.29 -8.15 -21.09
CA HIS A 96 11.07 -7.36 -22.04
C HIS A 96 10.72 -5.88 -21.86
N LEU A 97 11.69 -5.08 -21.40
CA LEU A 97 11.50 -3.64 -21.15
C LEU A 97 12.13 -2.81 -22.27
N SER A 98 11.36 -1.86 -22.82
CA SER A 98 11.86 -0.95 -23.85
C SER A 98 12.85 0.06 -23.30
N ALA A 99 14.10 -0.01 -23.78
CA ALA A 99 15.06 1.05 -23.58
C ALA A 99 14.56 2.38 -24.18
N ARG A 100 13.84 2.37 -25.31
CA ARG A 100 13.28 3.59 -25.93
C ARG A 100 12.29 4.28 -25.00
N TYR A 101 11.41 3.50 -24.35
CA TYR A 101 10.47 4.02 -23.37
C TYR A 101 11.20 4.64 -22.17
N VAL A 102 12.17 3.92 -21.57
CA VAL A 102 12.97 4.43 -20.45
C VAL A 102 13.69 5.73 -20.83
N GLY A 103 14.31 5.78 -22.02
CA GLY A 103 15.00 6.95 -22.52
C GLY A 103 14.07 8.15 -22.77
N GLY A 104 12.88 7.88 -23.30
CA GLY A 104 11.87 8.89 -23.61
C GLY A 104 11.01 9.35 -22.42
N TYR A 105 11.07 8.66 -21.27
CA TYR A 105 10.21 8.96 -20.13
C TYR A 105 10.47 10.35 -19.56
N ASN A 106 9.46 11.22 -19.58
CA ASN A 106 9.61 12.61 -19.15
C ASN A 106 9.42 12.74 -17.63
N ALA A 107 10.37 13.41 -16.96
CA ALA A 107 10.33 13.64 -15.50
C ALA A 107 9.07 14.41 -15.03
N GLY A 108 8.39 15.15 -15.91
CA GLY A 108 7.10 15.78 -15.60
C GLY A 108 5.94 14.78 -15.36
N ALA A 109 6.11 13.52 -15.75
CA ALA A 109 5.18 12.42 -15.48
C ALA A 109 5.52 11.65 -14.18
N GLY A 110 6.68 11.92 -13.57
CA GLY A 110 7.15 11.22 -12.38
C GLY A 110 8.61 10.79 -12.50
N ASP A 111 9.06 10.03 -11.53
CA ASP A 111 10.40 9.43 -11.51
C ASP A 111 10.42 8.13 -12.35
N VAL A 112 11.41 7.99 -13.23
CA VAL A 112 11.50 6.84 -14.16
C VAL A 112 11.70 5.53 -13.42
N ARG A 113 12.37 5.54 -12.27
CA ARG A 113 12.57 4.35 -11.46
C ARG A 113 11.25 3.87 -10.88
N THR A 114 10.42 4.79 -10.40
CA THR A 114 9.06 4.50 -9.94
C THR A 114 8.17 3.96 -11.07
N GLU A 115 8.24 4.57 -12.26
CA GLU A 115 7.50 4.08 -13.44
C GLU A 115 7.92 2.66 -13.80
N VAL A 116 9.23 2.41 -13.97
CA VAL A 116 9.75 1.09 -14.33
C VAL A 116 9.36 0.07 -13.27
N THR A 117 9.36 0.44 -11.98
CA THR A 117 8.89 -0.43 -10.92
C THR A 117 7.42 -0.83 -11.14
N GLY A 118 6.54 0.14 -11.44
CA GLY A 118 5.15 -0.15 -11.78
C GLY A 118 4.98 -1.02 -13.01
N VAL A 119 5.74 -0.77 -14.08
CA VAL A 119 5.76 -1.61 -15.28
C VAL A 119 6.18 -3.05 -14.94
N LEU A 120 7.21 -3.25 -14.11
CA LEU A 120 7.63 -4.59 -13.72
C LEU A 120 6.58 -5.33 -12.87
N TYR A 121 5.81 -4.64 -12.03
CA TYR A 121 4.67 -5.24 -11.32
C TYR A 121 3.57 -5.71 -12.28
N HIS A 122 3.27 -4.88 -13.29
CA HIS A 122 2.32 -5.24 -14.33
C HIS A 122 2.80 -6.49 -15.10
N GLU A 123 4.02 -6.45 -15.66
CA GLU A 123 4.55 -7.53 -16.48
C GLU A 123 4.77 -8.84 -15.68
N ALA A 124 5.28 -8.74 -14.45
CA ALA A 124 5.41 -9.91 -13.58
C ALA A 124 4.05 -10.57 -13.31
N THR A 125 2.95 -9.82 -13.35
CA THR A 125 1.61 -10.42 -13.18
C THR A 125 1.32 -11.41 -14.29
N HIS A 126 1.62 -11.09 -15.54
CA HIS A 126 1.43 -12.02 -16.66
C HIS A 126 2.28 -13.29 -16.53
N VAL A 127 3.45 -13.23 -15.89
CA VAL A 127 4.24 -14.43 -15.60
C VAL A 127 3.47 -15.40 -14.69
N TRP A 128 2.78 -14.90 -13.67
CA TRP A 128 2.08 -15.71 -12.67
C TRP A 128 0.59 -15.96 -12.97
N GLN A 129 0.03 -15.22 -13.92
CA GLN A 129 -1.38 -15.29 -14.27
C GLN A 129 -1.72 -16.56 -15.05
N TRP A 130 -2.90 -17.12 -14.76
CA TRP A 130 -3.44 -18.27 -15.47
C TRP A 130 -4.27 -17.82 -16.69
N GLY A 131 -4.42 -18.71 -17.67
CA GLY A 131 -5.38 -18.51 -18.76
C GLY A 131 -4.90 -17.69 -19.96
N LEU A 132 -3.63 -17.28 -20.02
CA LEU A 132 -3.11 -16.42 -21.08
C LEU A 132 -3.30 -16.96 -22.53
N GLN A 133 -3.63 -18.25 -22.70
CA GLN A 133 -4.07 -18.77 -24.00
C GLN A 133 -5.30 -18.04 -24.56
N ASP A 134 -6.15 -17.46 -23.70
CA ASP A 134 -7.36 -16.70 -24.08
C ASP A 134 -7.10 -15.20 -24.18
N TYR A 135 -5.85 -14.75 -23.98
CA TYR A 135 -5.49 -13.33 -23.96
C TYR A 135 -5.97 -12.60 -25.21
N ALA A 136 -5.75 -13.17 -26.40
CA ALA A 136 -6.14 -12.53 -27.65
C ALA A 136 -7.65 -12.30 -27.80
N ALA A 137 -8.47 -13.15 -27.17
CA ALA A 137 -9.92 -13.04 -27.21
C ALA A 137 -10.48 -12.07 -26.15
N HIS A 138 -9.80 -11.97 -25.00
CA HIS A 138 -10.28 -11.21 -23.85
C HIS A 138 -9.14 -10.39 -23.18
N PRO A 139 -8.43 -9.52 -23.92
CA PRO A 139 -7.24 -8.85 -23.38
C PRO A 139 -7.54 -8.03 -22.12
N TRP A 140 -8.74 -7.46 -22.04
CA TRP A 140 -9.15 -6.58 -20.94
C TRP A 140 -9.10 -7.25 -19.55
N VAL A 141 -9.42 -8.54 -19.43
CA VAL A 141 -9.39 -9.21 -18.11
C VAL A 141 -7.95 -9.45 -17.67
N TYR A 142 -7.06 -9.77 -18.60
CA TYR A 142 -5.67 -10.04 -18.30
C TYR A 142 -4.91 -8.76 -17.95
N GLU A 143 -5.02 -7.75 -18.82
CA GLU A 143 -4.49 -6.41 -18.61
C GLU A 143 -5.07 -5.75 -17.35
N GLY A 144 -6.37 -5.95 -17.11
CA GLY A 144 -7.05 -5.44 -15.93
C GLY A 144 -6.54 -6.03 -14.61
N ILE A 145 -6.21 -7.33 -14.58
CA ILE A 145 -5.59 -7.98 -13.42
C ILE A 145 -4.15 -7.47 -13.22
N ALA A 146 -3.36 -7.35 -14.29
CA ALA A 146 -2.00 -6.81 -14.21
C ALA A 146 -1.97 -5.37 -13.70
N ASP A 147 -2.85 -4.52 -14.21
CA ASP A 147 -2.99 -3.15 -13.70
C ASP A 147 -3.66 -3.08 -12.31
N PHE A 148 -4.49 -4.06 -11.93
CA PHE A 148 -4.98 -4.17 -10.54
C PHE A 148 -3.83 -4.47 -9.58
N VAL A 149 -2.92 -5.38 -9.93
CA VAL A 149 -1.72 -5.65 -9.12
C VAL A 149 -0.87 -4.39 -9.01
N ARG A 150 -0.58 -3.73 -10.13
CA ARG A 150 0.17 -2.47 -10.16
C ARG A 150 -0.52 -1.37 -9.32
N LEU A 151 -1.85 -1.29 -9.38
CA LEU A 151 -2.67 -0.38 -8.59
C LEU A 151 -2.54 -0.65 -7.09
N ARG A 152 -2.75 -1.90 -6.66
CA ARG A 152 -2.73 -2.31 -5.25
C ARG A 152 -1.33 -2.25 -4.64
N ALA A 153 -0.30 -2.39 -5.46
CA ALA A 153 1.09 -2.14 -5.08
C ALA A 153 1.44 -0.65 -4.98
N GLY A 154 0.53 0.25 -5.38
CA GLY A 154 0.69 1.69 -5.24
C GLY A 154 1.50 2.36 -6.36
N TYR A 155 1.67 1.72 -7.51
CA TYR A 155 2.43 2.24 -8.66
C TYR A 155 1.53 2.76 -9.79
N VAL A 156 0.53 3.59 -9.44
CA VAL A 156 -0.39 4.19 -10.40
C VAL A 156 0.35 5.11 -11.37
N ALA A 157 0.24 4.85 -12.67
CA ALA A 157 0.93 5.66 -13.67
C ALA A 157 0.28 7.04 -13.85
N ALA A 158 1.08 8.00 -14.29
CA ALA A 158 0.58 9.33 -14.64
C ALA A 158 -0.49 9.24 -15.74
N GLY A 159 -1.62 9.89 -15.53
CA GLY A 159 -2.73 9.93 -16.49
C GLY A 159 -3.70 8.74 -16.40
N TRP A 160 -3.51 7.81 -15.47
CA TRP A 160 -4.53 6.79 -15.17
C TRP A 160 -5.86 7.42 -14.80
N VAL A 161 -6.93 6.76 -15.22
CA VAL A 161 -8.29 7.23 -14.94
C VAL A 161 -8.58 7.20 -13.43
N GLN A 162 -9.44 8.10 -12.98
CA GLN A 162 -9.95 8.09 -11.61
C GLN A 162 -11.01 7.00 -11.44
N PRO A 163 -11.27 6.51 -10.21
CA PRO A 163 -12.40 5.63 -9.94
C PRO A 163 -13.70 6.16 -10.55
N GLY A 164 -14.45 5.31 -11.22
CA GLY A 164 -15.70 5.67 -11.89
C GLY A 164 -15.56 6.33 -13.25
N GLN A 165 -14.36 6.56 -13.76
CA GLN A 165 -14.14 6.98 -15.15
C GLN A 165 -14.10 5.76 -16.09
N GLY A 166 -14.08 6.00 -17.40
CA GLY A 166 -14.22 4.94 -18.43
C GLY A 166 -15.69 4.67 -18.81
N SER A 167 -15.88 4.13 -20.02
CA SER A 167 -17.18 3.82 -20.61
C SER A 167 -17.58 2.37 -20.42
N SER A 168 -16.61 1.45 -20.38
CA SER A 168 -16.81 0.01 -20.26
C SER A 168 -15.79 -0.62 -19.32
N TRP A 169 -16.16 -1.71 -18.64
CA TRP A 169 -15.20 -2.56 -17.91
C TRP A 169 -14.19 -3.23 -18.84
N GLU A 170 -14.47 -3.26 -20.15
CA GLU A 170 -13.58 -3.82 -21.18
C GLU A 170 -12.62 -2.78 -21.78
N ASP A 171 -12.69 -1.52 -21.35
CA ASP A 171 -11.75 -0.46 -21.80
C ASP A 171 -10.28 -0.76 -21.40
N SER A 172 -10.06 -1.85 -20.64
CA SER A 172 -8.76 -2.41 -20.26
C SER A 172 -7.95 -1.50 -19.32
N TYR A 173 -6.76 -1.97 -18.93
CA TYR A 173 -5.79 -1.21 -18.16
C TYR A 173 -6.39 -0.56 -16.89
N SER A 174 -6.07 0.73 -16.65
CA SER A 174 -6.53 1.51 -15.52
C SER A 174 -8.06 1.56 -15.32
N VAL A 175 -8.88 1.44 -16.37
CA VAL A 175 -10.35 1.42 -16.21
C VAL A 175 -10.77 0.10 -15.55
N THR A 176 -10.32 -1.02 -16.12
CA THR A 176 -10.62 -2.36 -15.61
C THR A 176 -10.00 -2.60 -14.24
N ALA A 177 -8.77 -2.15 -14.02
CA ALA A 177 -8.08 -2.29 -12.73
C ALA A 177 -8.85 -1.63 -11.58
N ARG A 178 -9.39 -0.43 -11.80
CA ARG A 178 -10.24 0.28 -10.82
C ARG A 178 -11.56 -0.43 -10.58
N PHE A 179 -12.13 -1.04 -11.62
CA PHE A 179 -13.32 -1.85 -11.49
C PHE A 179 -13.05 -3.16 -10.73
N PHE A 180 -11.93 -3.82 -10.97
CA PHE A 180 -11.53 -5.01 -10.21
C PHE A 180 -11.21 -4.69 -8.76
N ASP A 181 -10.62 -3.53 -8.47
CA ASP A 181 -10.46 -3.03 -7.10
C ASP A 181 -11.81 -2.81 -6.40
N TYR A 182 -12.81 -2.31 -7.12
CA TYR A 182 -14.19 -2.28 -6.61
C TYR A 182 -14.77 -3.68 -6.37
N CYS A 183 -14.61 -4.61 -7.31
CA CYS A 183 -15.11 -5.98 -7.17
C CYS A 183 -14.45 -6.71 -5.98
N ASP A 184 -13.15 -6.52 -5.77
CA ASP A 184 -12.41 -7.05 -4.61
C ASP A 184 -12.87 -6.41 -3.29
N GLY A 185 -13.34 -5.17 -3.33
CA GLY A 185 -14.02 -4.54 -2.19
C GLY A 185 -15.44 -5.07 -1.93
N VAL A 186 -16.12 -5.60 -2.95
CA VAL A 186 -17.44 -6.25 -2.82
C VAL A 186 -17.28 -7.67 -2.29
N GLU A 187 -16.35 -8.44 -2.86
CA GLU A 187 -16.01 -9.80 -2.45
C GLU A 187 -14.48 -9.90 -2.29
N PRO A 188 -13.95 -9.90 -1.06
CA PRO A 188 -12.52 -10.01 -0.81
C PRO A 188 -11.94 -11.28 -1.43
N GLY A 189 -10.87 -11.15 -2.21
CA GLY A 189 -10.27 -12.27 -2.94
C GLY A 189 -10.84 -12.44 -4.36
N PHE A 190 -11.69 -11.51 -4.83
CA PHE A 190 -12.26 -11.55 -6.17
C PHE A 190 -11.21 -11.79 -7.27
N VAL A 191 -10.09 -11.06 -7.23
CA VAL A 191 -9.03 -11.20 -8.25
C VAL A 191 -8.30 -12.53 -8.13
N ALA A 192 -8.10 -13.04 -6.91
CA ALA A 192 -7.50 -14.35 -6.68
C ALA A 192 -8.38 -15.46 -7.26
N GLU A 193 -9.69 -15.45 -6.94
CA GLU A 193 -10.61 -16.46 -7.45
C GLU A 193 -10.81 -16.34 -8.96
N LEU A 194 -10.90 -15.12 -9.50
CA LEU A 194 -10.97 -14.89 -10.94
C LEU A 194 -9.75 -15.47 -11.64
N ASN A 195 -8.53 -15.12 -11.20
CA ASN A 195 -7.29 -15.68 -11.75
C ASN A 195 -7.27 -17.23 -11.67
N GLY A 196 -7.72 -17.80 -10.54
CA GLY A 196 -7.84 -19.25 -10.39
C GLY A 196 -8.76 -19.90 -11.42
N LYS A 197 -9.92 -19.29 -11.70
CA LYS A 197 -10.88 -19.77 -12.70
C LYS A 197 -10.40 -19.62 -14.14
N LEU A 198 -9.55 -18.63 -14.45
CA LEU A 198 -8.99 -18.44 -15.79
C LEU A 198 -8.15 -19.63 -16.29
N LYS A 199 -7.72 -20.55 -15.41
CA LYS A 199 -7.09 -21.82 -15.79
C LYS A 199 -7.89 -22.57 -16.88
N ASP A 200 -9.21 -22.54 -16.78
CA ASP A 200 -10.13 -23.26 -17.67
C ASP A 200 -10.69 -22.39 -18.80
N GLY A 201 -10.10 -21.20 -19.01
CA GLY A 201 -10.54 -20.21 -19.99
C GLY A 201 -11.48 -19.17 -19.40
N TYR A 202 -11.66 -18.05 -20.11
CA TYR A 202 -12.52 -16.96 -19.62
C TYR A 202 -14.01 -17.28 -19.79
N ASN A 203 -14.80 -17.04 -18.73
CA ASN A 203 -16.25 -17.02 -18.77
C ASN A 203 -16.80 -15.85 -17.95
N VAL A 204 -17.70 -15.06 -18.54
CA VAL A 204 -18.34 -13.91 -17.87
C VAL A 204 -19.17 -14.31 -16.64
N ASP A 205 -19.65 -15.56 -16.58
CA ASP A 205 -20.40 -16.07 -15.43
C ASP A 205 -19.54 -16.18 -14.16
N TYR A 206 -18.20 -16.12 -14.27
CA TYR A 206 -17.32 -16.09 -13.10
C TYR A 206 -17.62 -14.92 -12.16
N PHE A 207 -18.06 -13.76 -12.69
CA PHE A 207 -18.49 -12.64 -11.84
C PHE A 207 -19.69 -13.02 -10.97
N VAL A 208 -20.66 -13.75 -11.52
CA VAL A 208 -21.83 -14.24 -10.76
C VAL A 208 -21.42 -15.31 -9.77
N GLN A 209 -20.52 -16.21 -10.16
CA GLN A 209 -20.05 -17.29 -9.28
C GLN A 209 -19.30 -16.76 -8.06
N ILE A 210 -18.47 -15.72 -8.26
CA ILE A 210 -17.64 -15.14 -7.20
C ILE A 210 -18.49 -14.19 -6.33
N THR A 211 -19.22 -13.26 -6.95
CA THR A 211 -19.84 -12.13 -6.22
C THR A 211 -21.36 -12.27 -6.01
N GLY A 212 -21.99 -13.26 -6.64
CA GLY A 212 -23.45 -13.39 -6.73
C GLY A 212 -24.12 -12.37 -7.68
N LYS A 213 -23.36 -11.52 -8.38
CA LYS A 213 -23.87 -10.47 -9.28
C LYS A 213 -23.29 -10.60 -10.69
N THR A 214 -24.05 -10.19 -11.70
CA THR A 214 -23.54 -10.12 -13.07
C THR A 214 -22.50 -9.00 -13.22
N VAL A 215 -21.59 -9.11 -14.18
CA VAL A 215 -20.63 -8.04 -14.48
C VAL A 215 -21.33 -6.71 -14.80
N GLN A 216 -22.51 -6.76 -15.44
CA GLN A 216 -23.33 -5.57 -15.70
C GLN A 216 -23.87 -4.92 -14.43
N GLN A 217 -24.34 -5.73 -13.46
CA GLN A 217 -24.80 -5.21 -12.17
C GLN A 217 -23.64 -4.60 -11.39
N LEU A 218 -22.50 -5.30 -11.32
CA LEU A 218 -21.29 -4.79 -10.67
C LEU A 218 -20.81 -3.50 -11.30
N TRP A 219 -20.81 -3.40 -12.63
CA TRP A 219 -20.41 -2.17 -13.33
C TRP A 219 -21.38 -1.02 -13.05
N GLN A 220 -22.69 -1.27 -13.09
CA GLN A 220 -23.68 -0.26 -12.74
C GLN A 220 -23.50 0.24 -11.31
N ASP A 221 -23.30 -0.67 -10.36
CA ASP A 221 -23.03 -0.33 -8.96
C ASP A 221 -21.71 0.45 -8.83
N TYR A 222 -20.64 0.03 -9.50
CA TYR A 222 -19.36 0.73 -9.55
C TYR A 222 -19.53 2.16 -10.08
N LYS A 223 -20.28 2.37 -11.16
CA LYS A 223 -20.54 3.70 -11.74
C LYS A 223 -21.48 4.56 -10.88
N ALA A 224 -22.32 3.94 -10.06
CA ALA A 224 -23.18 4.63 -9.12
C ALA A 224 -22.43 5.06 -7.85
N ASN A 225 -21.50 4.23 -7.38
CA ASN A 225 -20.78 4.39 -6.11
C ASN A 225 -19.42 5.08 -6.25
N SER A 226 -18.87 5.16 -7.46
CA SER A 226 -17.59 5.85 -7.69
C SER A 226 -17.75 7.37 -7.69
N PRO A 227 -16.78 8.11 -7.12
CA PRO A 227 -16.79 9.57 -7.14
C PRO A 227 -16.77 10.10 -8.59
N LYS A 228 -17.86 10.76 -9.00
CA LYS A 228 -17.92 11.48 -10.28
C LYS A 228 -17.22 12.84 -10.11
N SER A 229 -16.35 13.21 -11.03
CA SER A 229 -15.50 14.43 -11.04
C SER A 229 -16.22 15.76 -10.67
N PRO A 230 -15.45 16.85 -10.48
CA PRO A 230 -15.04 17.44 -9.21
C PRO A 230 -16.13 18.26 -8.46
N ASP A 231 -17.38 18.27 -8.93
CA ASP A 231 -18.43 19.15 -8.38
C ASP A 231 -19.35 18.48 -7.34
N MET A 232 -18.98 17.32 -6.83
CA MET A 232 -19.65 16.73 -5.67
C MET A 232 -18.60 16.20 -4.68
N LYS A 233 -18.41 16.99 -3.63
CA LYS A 233 -17.37 16.84 -2.61
C LYS A 233 -17.40 15.48 -1.93
N LEU A 234 -16.21 14.90 -1.86
CA LEU A 234 -15.73 13.89 -0.89
C LEU A 234 -16.47 12.56 -0.98
N HIS A 235 -15.80 11.51 -1.49
CA HIS A 235 -15.72 10.17 -0.91
C HIS A 235 -14.82 9.32 -1.83
N VAL A 236 -13.93 8.55 -1.20
CA VAL A 236 -13.03 7.54 -1.79
C VAL A 236 -11.76 8.08 -2.49
N VAL A 237 -10.76 8.43 -1.67
CA VAL A 237 -9.34 8.37 -2.07
C VAL A 237 -8.59 7.61 -0.97
N ALA A 238 -8.39 6.31 -1.19
CA ALA A 238 -7.46 5.43 -0.49
C ALA A 238 -7.21 4.25 -1.46
N ALA A 239 -6.01 3.79 -1.81
CA ALA A 239 -4.67 4.04 -1.31
C ALA A 239 -3.68 3.99 -2.50
N ILE A 240 -2.70 4.89 -2.53
CA ILE A 240 -1.53 4.85 -3.41
C ILE A 240 -0.34 5.29 -2.55
N LEU A 241 0.81 4.64 -2.78
CA LEU A 241 2.14 4.78 -2.17
C LEU A 241 2.38 3.83 -0.99
N LEU A 242 3.13 2.73 -1.25
CA LEU A 242 4.57 2.85 -1.04
C LEU A 242 5.49 1.77 -1.66
N ALA A 243 6.58 2.27 -2.24
CA ALA A 243 7.88 1.62 -2.34
C ALA A 243 8.89 2.38 -1.48
N VAL A 244 9.69 1.72 -0.63
CA VAL A 244 11.16 1.94 -0.48
C VAL A 244 11.79 0.70 0.18
N ALA A 245 12.91 0.30 -0.42
CA ALA A 245 13.76 -0.87 -0.19
C ALA A 245 14.33 -1.07 1.23
N ALA A 246 14.66 -2.33 1.53
CA ALA A 246 15.80 -2.66 2.37
C ALA A 246 16.40 -4.04 2.04
N SER A 247 17.58 -4.03 1.39
CA SER A 247 18.76 -4.78 1.89
C SER A 247 20.01 -4.49 1.04
N SER A 248 20.81 -3.53 1.47
CA SER A 248 22.26 -3.64 1.42
C SER A 248 22.88 -2.70 2.45
N SER A 249 23.80 -3.21 3.25
CA SER A 249 24.54 -2.46 4.26
C SER A 249 25.44 -1.41 3.59
N SER A 250 24.99 -0.17 3.58
CA SER A 250 25.80 1.04 3.39
C SER A 250 25.18 2.14 4.25
N PRO A 251 25.98 3.02 4.88
CA PRO A 251 25.45 4.03 5.79
C PRO A 251 24.51 4.99 5.04
N PRO A 252 23.40 5.44 5.67
CA PRO A 252 22.37 6.19 4.98
C PRO A 252 22.93 7.53 4.47
N ALA A 253 22.61 7.84 3.22
CA ALA A 253 22.71 9.20 2.70
C ALA A 253 21.85 10.11 3.58
N ALA A 254 22.39 11.26 3.99
CA ALA A 254 21.72 12.21 4.87
C ALA A 254 20.35 12.61 4.29
N GLY A 255 19.26 12.13 4.90
CA GLY A 255 17.87 12.48 4.55
C GLY A 255 16.90 11.32 4.33
N ALA A 256 17.34 10.05 4.26
CA ALA A 256 16.44 8.91 4.15
C ALA A 256 15.97 8.40 5.52
N VAL A 257 14.65 8.35 5.74
CA VAL A 257 14.06 7.75 6.95
C VAL A 257 14.23 6.23 6.90
N THR A 258 14.77 5.67 7.97
CA THR A 258 14.93 4.22 8.14
C THR A 258 13.72 3.62 8.85
N TYR A 259 13.36 2.37 8.53
CA TYR A 259 12.24 1.67 9.16
C TYR A 259 12.71 0.36 9.77
N GLU A 260 12.56 0.25 11.08
CA GLU A 260 12.99 -0.90 11.87
C GLU A 260 11.78 -1.60 12.46
N VAL A 261 11.78 -2.93 12.46
CA VAL A 261 10.70 -3.73 13.03
C VAL A 261 11.33 -4.84 13.86
N ASN A 262 11.00 -4.84 15.15
CA ASN A 262 11.52 -5.78 16.14
C ASN A 262 10.34 -6.49 16.81
N ASN A 263 10.28 -7.82 16.70
CA ASN A 263 9.33 -8.61 17.46
C ASN A 263 9.95 -9.05 18.78
N GLU A 264 9.75 -8.26 19.83
CA GLU A 264 10.24 -8.54 21.18
C GLU A 264 9.31 -9.52 21.94
N ALA A 265 8.16 -9.87 21.35
CA ALA A 265 7.14 -10.75 21.93
C ALA A 265 7.02 -12.09 21.19
N ALA A 266 8.07 -12.56 20.49
CA ALA A 266 8.02 -13.75 19.63
C ALA A 266 7.62 -15.05 20.37
N SER A 267 7.71 -15.11 21.70
CA SER A 267 7.25 -16.24 22.51
C SER A 267 5.75 -16.22 22.82
N THR A 268 5.05 -15.12 22.54
CA THR A 268 3.60 -14.97 22.77
C THR A 268 2.79 -15.39 21.54
N ALA A 269 1.52 -15.75 21.73
CA ALA A 269 0.62 -16.05 20.62
C ALA A 269 0.50 -14.88 19.61
N GLY A 270 0.51 -13.65 20.13
CA GLY A 270 0.46 -12.43 19.32
C GLY A 270 1.72 -12.21 18.50
N GLY A 271 2.89 -12.35 19.11
CA GLY A 271 4.17 -12.24 18.40
C GLY A 271 4.31 -13.32 17.32
N GLN A 272 3.93 -14.57 17.61
CA GLN A 272 3.93 -15.66 16.62
C GLN A 272 2.97 -15.38 15.45
N ARG A 273 1.78 -14.84 15.76
CA ARG A 273 0.82 -14.44 14.73
C ARG A 273 1.33 -13.28 13.89
N PHE A 274 1.94 -12.27 14.52
CA PHE A 274 2.57 -11.16 13.82
C PHE A 274 3.59 -11.69 12.81
N ASP A 275 4.53 -12.56 13.20
CA ASP A 275 5.54 -13.09 12.30
C ASP A 275 4.95 -13.91 11.14
N ARG A 276 3.93 -14.73 11.43
CA ARG A 276 3.30 -15.62 10.44
C ARG A 276 2.41 -14.88 9.44
N GLU A 277 1.57 -13.96 9.92
CA GLU A 277 0.46 -13.39 9.14
C GLU A 277 0.70 -11.93 8.74
N TYR A 278 1.55 -11.20 9.44
CA TYR A 278 1.87 -9.80 9.12
C TYR A 278 3.30 -9.67 8.60
N SER A 279 4.28 -10.26 9.27
CA SER A 279 5.72 -10.21 9.04
C SER A 279 6.38 -8.85 9.28
N ALA A 280 7.66 -8.87 9.67
CA ALA A 280 8.46 -7.66 9.81
C ALA A 280 8.69 -6.94 8.46
N GLY A 281 8.77 -7.69 7.36
CA GLY A 281 8.96 -7.13 6.02
C GLY A 281 7.78 -6.26 5.57
N TYR A 282 6.57 -6.81 5.65
CA TYR A 282 5.34 -6.07 5.34
C TYR A 282 5.13 -4.89 6.30
N ALA A 283 5.41 -5.06 7.60
CA ALA A 283 5.29 -3.96 8.56
C ALA A 283 6.20 -2.77 8.20
N LYS A 284 7.43 -3.00 7.72
CA LYS A 284 8.29 -1.93 7.21
C LYS A 284 7.66 -1.18 6.04
N GLN A 285 7.07 -1.91 5.09
CA GLN A 285 6.37 -1.30 3.96
C GLN A 285 5.20 -0.44 4.43
N VAL A 286 4.41 -0.94 5.38
CA VAL A 286 3.26 -0.21 5.96
C VAL A 286 3.70 1.05 6.70
N LEU A 287 4.74 0.98 7.54
CA LEU A 287 5.26 2.15 8.26
C LEU A 287 5.71 3.25 7.31
N ALA A 288 6.38 2.84 6.24
CA ALA A 288 6.89 3.75 5.25
C ALA A 288 5.72 4.35 4.43
N ALA A 289 4.68 3.56 4.12
CA ALA A 289 3.45 3.99 3.44
C ALA A 289 2.69 5.02 4.25
N ALA A 290 2.41 4.68 5.50
CA ALA A 290 1.78 5.56 6.47
C ALA A 290 2.57 6.86 6.64
N THR A 291 3.91 6.80 6.63
CA THR A 291 4.77 7.99 6.74
C THR A 291 4.59 8.92 5.54
N SER A 292 4.66 8.38 4.32
CA SER A 292 4.46 9.20 3.11
C SER A 292 3.05 9.75 3.01
N PHE A 293 2.05 8.96 3.41
CA PHE A 293 0.67 9.40 3.46
C PHE A 293 0.46 10.53 4.48
N ALA A 294 1.03 10.41 5.68
CA ALA A 294 0.97 11.46 6.70
C ALA A 294 1.65 12.76 6.20
N TRP A 295 2.81 12.67 5.55
CA TRP A 295 3.47 13.85 4.95
C TRP A 295 2.63 14.52 3.87
N SER A 296 1.92 13.72 3.05
CA SER A 296 0.98 14.23 2.05
C SER A 296 -0.17 14.99 2.72
N ILE A 297 -0.82 14.40 3.72
CA ILE A 297 -1.90 15.05 4.48
C ILE A 297 -1.40 16.33 5.17
N PHE A 298 -0.16 16.33 5.68
CA PHE A 298 0.43 17.50 6.33
C PHE A 298 1.01 18.54 5.38
N SER A 299 1.00 18.29 4.07
CA SER A 299 1.64 19.16 3.07
C SER A 299 3.13 19.42 3.40
N GLN A 300 3.87 18.37 3.78
CA GLN A 300 5.30 18.41 4.14
C GLN A 300 6.17 17.68 3.09
N PRO A 301 6.30 18.23 1.86
CA PRO A 301 6.97 17.54 0.76
C PRO A 301 8.50 17.45 0.94
N SER A 302 9.10 18.31 1.76
CA SER A 302 10.56 18.36 1.97
C SER A 302 10.97 17.98 3.40
N ALA A 303 12.21 17.52 3.56
CA ALA A 303 12.77 17.20 4.88
C ALA A 303 12.77 18.42 5.83
N ALA A 304 12.88 19.64 5.31
CA ALA A 304 12.88 20.86 6.11
C ALA A 304 11.52 21.17 6.75
N ASP A 305 10.42 20.64 6.19
CA ASP A 305 9.06 20.89 6.69
C ASP A 305 8.63 19.89 7.77
N ARG A 306 9.36 18.76 7.86
CA ARG A 306 9.04 17.59 8.68
C ARG A 306 9.70 17.67 10.05
N ARG A 307 9.19 16.87 11.00
CA ARG A 307 9.92 16.62 12.24
C ARG A 307 11.27 15.95 11.93
N PRO A 308 12.36 16.33 12.62
CA PRO A 308 13.68 15.75 12.39
C PRO A 308 13.74 14.34 13.00
N VAL A 309 13.24 13.37 12.26
CA VAL A 309 13.22 11.95 12.63
C VAL A 309 13.88 11.15 11.51
N ASP A 310 14.96 10.46 11.85
CA ASP A 310 15.77 9.70 10.88
C ASP A 310 15.41 8.21 10.82
N ALA A 311 14.61 7.74 11.79
CA ALA A 311 14.19 6.35 11.89
C ALA A 311 12.78 6.25 12.49
N VAL A 312 11.96 5.31 12.02
CA VAL A 312 10.72 4.88 12.68
C VAL A 312 10.88 3.43 13.09
N VAL A 313 10.69 3.15 14.39
CA VAL A 313 10.86 1.81 14.96
C VAL A 313 9.49 1.26 15.34
N LEU A 314 9.16 0.05 14.90
CA LEU A 314 8.04 -0.72 15.42
C LEU A 314 8.57 -1.84 16.32
N ALA A 315 8.11 -1.86 17.56
CA ALA A 315 8.39 -2.92 18.52
C ALA A 315 7.09 -3.66 18.87
N VAL A 316 7.00 -4.95 18.52
CA VAL A 316 5.90 -5.80 18.99
C VAL A 316 6.26 -6.29 20.39
N ARG A 317 5.47 -5.92 21.39
CA ARG A 317 5.77 -6.18 22.81
C ARG A 317 4.59 -6.83 23.53
N ASP A 318 4.90 -7.63 24.55
CA ASP A 318 3.90 -8.17 25.46
C ASP A 318 3.51 -7.09 26.47
N VAL A 319 2.60 -6.21 26.04
CA VAL A 319 2.08 -5.09 26.81
C VAL A 319 0.57 -5.05 26.73
N ASP A 320 -0.05 -4.45 27.74
CA ASP A 320 -1.46 -4.11 27.70
C ASP A 320 -1.71 -2.95 26.71
N GLY A 321 -2.84 -3.00 26.00
CA GLY A 321 -3.24 -1.99 25.03
C GLY A 321 -3.08 -2.40 23.56
N ILE A 322 -3.54 -1.53 22.67
CA ILE A 322 -3.51 -1.75 21.21
C ILE A 322 -2.13 -1.40 20.66
N ALA A 323 -1.76 -0.13 20.76
CA ALA A 323 -0.47 0.38 20.40
C ALA A 323 -0.21 1.72 21.12
N SER A 324 1.03 2.22 21.03
CA SER A 324 1.39 3.56 21.48
C SER A 324 2.65 4.05 20.77
N THR A 325 2.81 5.36 20.66
CA THR A 325 4.01 5.98 20.08
C THR A 325 4.75 6.83 21.10
N SER A 326 6.05 6.61 21.22
CA SER A 326 6.95 7.42 22.04
C SER A 326 8.16 7.85 21.20
N GLY A 327 8.30 9.16 20.99
CA GLY A 327 9.34 9.69 20.10
C GLY A 327 9.15 9.18 18.68
N ASN A 328 10.04 8.29 18.25
CA ASN A 328 10.02 7.62 16.96
C ASN A 328 9.75 6.11 17.05
N THR A 329 9.44 5.61 18.24
CA THR A 329 9.18 4.19 18.50
C THR A 329 7.70 3.96 18.71
N ILE A 330 7.11 3.15 17.85
CA ILE A 330 5.76 2.61 17.93
C ILE A 330 5.85 1.27 18.64
N THR A 331 5.07 1.08 19.71
CA THR A 331 4.88 -0.21 20.37
C THR A 331 3.54 -0.78 19.96
N LEU A 332 3.53 -1.98 19.37
CA LEU A 332 2.30 -2.74 19.05
C LEU A 332 2.11 -3.84 20.10
N GLY A 333 0.93 -3.88 20.74
CA GLY A 333 0.60 -4.85 21.78
C GLY A 333 0.37 -6.24 21.21
N ALA A 334 1.17 -7.22 21.64
CA ALA A 334 1.03 -8.62 21.21
C ALA A 334 -0.33 -9.20 21.64
N GLY A 335 -0.87 -8.80 22.80
CA GLY A 335 -2.21 -9.18 23.24
C GLY A 335 -3.30 -8.74 22.25
N TYR A 336 -3.22 -7.51 21.73
CA TYR A 336 -4.11 -7.02 20.68
C TYR A 336 -3.98 -7.84 19.40
N VAL A 337 -2.75 -8.06 18.92
CA VAL A 337 -2.49 -8.87 17.71
C VAL A 337 -3.08 -10.27 17.83
N ALA A 338 -2.95 -10.92 18.99
CA ALA A 338 -3.57 -12.23 19.25
C ALA A 338 -5.10 -12.16 19.25
N GLY A 339 -5.66 -11.07 19.79
CA GLY A 339 -7.08 -10.88 20.01
C GLY A 339 -7.88 -10.37 18.80
N VAL A 340 -7.23 -9.95 17.71
CA VAL A 340 -7.95 -9.53 16.49
C VAL A 340 -8.70 -10.73 15.90
N THR A 341 -10.03 -10.68 15.91
CA THR A 341 -10.91 -11.71 15.36
C THR A 341 -11.45 -11.30 13.99
N GLY A 342 -11.77 -12.28 13.13
CA GLY A 342 -12.24 -12.05 11.76
C GLY A 342 -11.13 -12.13 10.70
N ASN A 343 -11.52 -11.99 9.43
CA ASN A 343 -10.63 -12.12 8.27
C ASN A 343 -9.86 -10.82 7.95
N ASP A 344 -10.03 -9.76 8.74
CA ASP A 344 -9.48 -8.42 8.50
C ASP A 344 -8.21 -8.12 9.32
N PHE A 345 -7.53 -9.14 9.85
CA PHE A 345 -6.35 -9.00 10.70
C PHE A 345 -5.30 -8.03 10.15
N LYS A 346 -4.85 -8.25 8.90
CA LYS A 346 -3.87 -7.37 8.25
C LYS A 346 -4.40 -5.94 8.18
N THR A 347 -5.65 -5.74 7.78
CA THR A 347 -6.30 -4.42 7.68
C THR A 347 -6.36 -3.70 9.02
N GLN A 348 -6.70 -4.39 10.11
CA GLN A 348 -6.77 -3.80 11.44
C GLN A 348 -5.39 -3.35 11.94
N VAL A 349 -4.38 -4.24 11.86
CA VAL A 349 -3.01 -3.90 12.27
C VAL A 349 -2.46 -2.75 11.40
N THR A 350 -2.70 -2.79 10.08
CA THR A 350 -2.33 -1.68 9.18
C THR A 350 -2.97 -0.37 9.60
N GLY A 351 -4.28 -0.37 9.89
CA GLY A 351 -4.96 0.84 10.37
C GLY A 351 -4.38 1.40 11.66
N VAL A 352 -4.01 0.53 12.61
CA VAL A 352 -3.32 0.93 13.85
C VAL A 352 -1.96 1.55 13.52
N LEU A 353 -1.15 0.96 12.64
CA LEU A 353 0.15 1.54 12.26
C LEU A 353 -0.01 2.90 11.55
N TYR A 354 -1.05 3.08 10.73
CA TYR A 354 -1.37 4.38 10.12
C TYR A 354 -1.70 5.46 11.16
N HIS A 355 -2.37 5.09 12.24
CA HIS A 355 -2.61 5.98 13.37
C HIS A 355 -1.30 6.32 14.09
N GLU A 356 -0.53 5.31 14.49
CA GLU A 356 0.67 5.51 15.33
C GLU A 356 1.78 6.30 14.61
N VAL A 357 1.97 6.06 13.31
CA VAL A 357 2.96 6.81 12.51
C VAL A 357 2.68 8.31 12.51
N VAL A 358 1.42 8.74 12.65
CA VAL A 358 1.09 10.15 12.74
C VAL A 358 1.71 10.80 13.96
N HIS A 359 1.73 10.12 15.10
CA HIS A 359 2.37 10.64 16.30
C HIS A 359 3.89 10.83 16.15
N VAL A 360 4.54 10.08 15.26
CA VAL A 360 5.95 10.31 14.92
C VAL A 360 6.16 11.63 14.18
N TRP A 361 5.24 12.00 13.29
CA TRP A 361 5.41 13.13 12.36
C TRP A 361 4.65 14.40 12.74
N GLN A 362 3.62 14.30 13.56
CA GLN A 362 2.80 15.43 13.97
C GLN A 362 3.55 16.35 14.95
N TRP A 363 3.30 17.64 14.85
CA TRP A 363 3.86 18.66 15.73
C TRP A 363 3.01 18.84 16.99
N GLY A 364 3.58 19.45 18.04
CA GLY A 364 2.81 19.90 19.20
C GLY A 364 2.62 18.88 20.33
N LEU A 365 3.19 17.69 20.23
CA LEU A 365 3.02 16.61 21.22
C LEU A 365 3.37 16.99 22.67
N GLN A 366 4.09 18.09 22.92
CA GLN A 366 4.28 18.63 24.26
C GLN A 366 2.96 18.95 24.99
N ASP A 367 1.88 19.25 24.24
CA ASP A 367 0.56 19.59 24.80
C ASP A 367 -0.40 18.40 24.79
N TYR A 368 0.07 17.21 24.43
CA TYR A 368 -0.76 16.02 24.27
C TYR A 368 -1.60 15.72 25.51
N ALA A 369 -0.99 15.76 26.71
CA ALA A 369 -1.70 15.44 27.95
C ALA A 369 -2.86 16.39 28.26
N ALA A 370 -2.79 17.65 27.82
CA ALA A 370 -3.82 18.65 28.06
C ALA A 370 -4.90 18.68 26.96
N HIS A 371 -4.56 18.24 25.74
CA HIS A 371 -5.41 18.35 24.56
C HIS A 371 -5.38 17.08 23.70
N SER A 372 -5.43 15.90 24.31
CA SER A 372 -5.26 14.62 23.59
C SER A 372 -6.20 14.50 22.39
N TRP A 373 -7.42 15.02 22.49
CA TRP A 373 -8.42 14.98 21.43
C TRP A 373 -7.96 15.52 20.08
N VAL A 374 -7.15 16.60 20.04
CA VAL A 374 -6.70 17.15 18.76
C VAL A 374 -5.65 16.23 18.11
N TYR A 375 -4.79 15.62 18.92
CA TYR A 375 -3.72 14.75 18.44
C TYR A 375 -4.27 13.38 18.01
N GLU A 376 -5.11 12.78 18.85
CA GLU A 376 -5.83 11.53 18.52
C GLU A 376 -6.77 11.73 17.33
N GLY A 377 -7.45 12.88 17.26
CA GLY A 377 -8.31 13.22 16.14
C GLY A 377 -7.56 13.41 14.82
N ILE A 378 -6.34 13.96 14.84
CA ILE A 378 -5.48 14.06 13.65
C ILE A 378 -5.02 12.66 13.23
N ALA A 379 -4.55 11.83 14.17
CA ALA A 379 -4.11 10.47 13.88
C ALA A 379 -5.24 9.60 13.27
N ASP A 380 -6.43 9.64 13.88
CA ASP A 380 -7.58 8.93 13.34
C ASP A 380 -8.16 9.58 12.07
N PHE A 381 -8.01 10.89 11.87
CA PHE A 381 -8.32 11.52 10.58
C PHE A 381 -7.42 10.96 9.48
N VAL A 382 -6.11 10.86 9.70
CA VAL A 382 -5.20 10.26 8.72
C VAL A 382 -5.56 8.80 8.46
N ARG A 383 -5.82 8.01 9.52
CA ARG A 383 -6.29 6.62 9.38
C ARG A 383 -7.61 6.52 8.61
N LEU A 384 -8.56 7.43 8.86
CA LEU A 384 -9.83 7.52 8.14
C LEU A 384 -9.60 7.81 6.65
N ARG A 385 -8.77 8.82 6.35
CA ARG A 385 -8.43 9.23 4.97
C ARG A 385 -7.63 8.16 4.23
N ALA A 386 -6.87 7.34 4.96
CA ALA A 386 -6.17 6.19 4.40
C ALA A 386 -7.10 4.98 4.14
N GLY A 387 -8.38 5.06 4.49
CA GLY A 387 -9.35 4.00 4.23
C GLY A 387 -9.33 2.86 5.26
N TYR A 388 -8.80 3.09 6.47
CA TYR A 388 -8.71 2.08 7.53
C TYR A 388 -9.57 2.37 8.78
N PRO A 389 -10.85 2.79 8.66
CA PRO A 389 -11.69 2.96 9.84
C PRO A 389 -11.85 1.60 10.56
N ALA A 390 -11.76 1.60 11.90
CA ALA A 390 -11.97 0.35 12.64
C ALA A 390 -13.45 -0.03 12.70
N ALA A 391 -13.72 -1.32 12.87
CA ALA A 391 -15.07 -1.80 13.15
C ALA A 391 -15.66 -1.09 14.39
N GLY A 392 -16.90 -0.61 14.27
CA GLY A 392 -17.58 0.11 15.35
C GLY A 392 -17.23 1.59 15.48
N TRP A 393 -16.38 2.15 14.60
CA TRP A 393 -16.19 3.60 14.54
C TRP A 393 -17.49 4.35 14.31
N VAL A 394 -17.59 5.53 14.92
CA VAL A 394 -18.80 6.35 14.82
C VAL A 394 -19.03 6.83 13.39
N GLN A 395 -20.32 6.99 13.06
CA GLN A 395 -20.75 7.60 11.80
C GLN A 395 -20.64 9.14 11.87
N PRO A 396 -20.57 9.83 10.72
CA PRO A 396 -20.68 11.28 10.70
C PRO A 396 -21.90 11.77 11.48
N GLY A 397 -21.71 12.80 12.30
CA GLY A 397 -22.74 13.38 13.17
C GLY A 397 -22.90 12.69 14.52
N GLN A 398 -22.32 11.52 14.77
CA GLN A 398 -22.34 10.88 16.09
C GLN A 398 -21.28 11.48 17.04
N GLY A 399 -21.44 11.23 18.34
CA GLY A 399 -20.64 11.85 19.41
C GLY A 399 -21.29 13.09 20.03
N ASN A 400 -20.87 13.41 21.25
CA ASN A 400 -21.41 14.50 22.06
C ASN A 400 -20.55 15.76 21.96
N SER A 401 -19.23 15.60 21.84
CA SER A 401 -18.24 16.69 21.76
C SER A 401 -17.20 16.42 20.69
N TRP A 402 -16.64 17.48 20.09
CA TRP A 402 -15.42 17.36 19.27
C TRP A 402 -14.20 16.90 20.08
N GLU A 403 -14.27 16.97 21.42
CA GLU A 403 -13.24 16.51 22.35
C GLU A 403 -13.37 15.04 22.73
N ASP A 404 -14.40 14.33 22.25
CA ASP A 404 -14.58 12.88 22.50
C ASP A 404 -13.46 12.02 21.85
N SER A 405 -12.52 12.67 21.15
CA SER A 405 -11.29 12.11 20.59
C SER A 405 -11.53 11.06 19.49
N PHE A 406 -10.43 10.47 19.00
CA PHE A 406 -10.44 9.32 18.09
C PHE A 406 -11.41 9.50 16.90
N SER A 407 -12.21 8.47 16.60
CA SER A 407 -13.17 8.47 15.49
C SER A 407 -14.19 9.61 15.53
N VAL A 408 -14.61 10.13 16.69
CA VAL A 408 -15.55 11.27 16.77
C VAL A 408 -14.88 12.53 16.23
N THR A 409 -13.69 12.84 16.76
CA THR A 409 -12.92 14.01 16.32
C THR A 409 -12.45 13.86 14.88
N ALA A 410 -12.03 12.67 14.45
CA ALA A 410 -11.60 12.41 13.08
C ALA A 410 -12.71 12.72 12.05
N ARG A 411 -13.96 12.32 12.34
CA ARG A 411 -15.12 12.63 11.49
C ARG A 411 -15.42 14.13 11.46
N PHE A 412 -15.25 14.81 12.59
CA PHE A 412 -15.36 16.26 12.66
C PHE A 412 -14.25 16.97 11.87
N PHE A 413 -13.01 16.51 11.95
CA PHE A 413 -11.91 17.06 11.17
C PHE A 413 -12.07 16.81 9.67
N ASP A 414 -12.65 15.68 9.26
CA ASP A 414 -13.04 15.46 7.86
C ASP A 414 -14.11 16.44 7.39
N TYR A 415 -15.06 16.80 8.25
CA TYR A 415 -15.96 17.91 7.96
C TYR A 415 -15.22 19.26 7.88
N CYS A 416 -14.33 19.58 8.82
CA CYS A 416 -13.55 20.81 8.79
C CYS A 416 -12.71 20.93 7.51
N ASP A 417 -12.12 19.83 7.05
CA ASP A 417 -11.38 19.77 5.78
C ASP A 417 -12.31 19.98 4.56
N SER A 418 -13.56 19.52 4.63
CA SER A 418 -14.57 19.82 3.60
C SER A 418 -14.98 21.30 3.53
N VAL A 419 -14.87 22.02 4.66
CA VAL A 419 -15.08 23.47 4.78
C VAL A 419 -13.86 24.23 4.26
N LYS A 420 -12.65 23.80 4.66
CA LYS A 420 -11.38 24.37 4.23
C LYS A 420 -10.41 23.24 3.88
N PRO A 421 -10.22 22.93 2.58
CA PRO A 421 -9.26 21.92 2.17
C PRO A 421 -7.85 22.23 2.68
N GLY A 422 -7.18 21.22 3.22
CA GLY A 422 -5.89 21.34 3.89
C GLY A 422 -6.00 21.73 5.37
N PHE A 423 -7.19 21.63 5.97
CA PHE A 423 -7.43 22.02 7.36
C PHE A 423 -6.46 21.32 8.32
N VAL A 424 -6.29 20.00 8.19
CA VAL A 424 -5.39 19.22 9.06
C VAL A 424 -3.93 19.58 8.82
N ALA A 425 -3.54 19.91 7.58
CA ALA A 425 -2.18 20.40 7.28
C ALA A 425 -1.90 21.72 8.02
N ASP A 426 -2.81 22.68 7.87
CA ASP A 426 -2.69 24.01 8.50
C ASP A 426 -2.73 23.90 10.03
N LEU A 427 -3.59 23.02 10.57
CA LEU A 427 -3.68 22.77 12.01
C LEU A 427 -2.37 22.16 12.53
N ASN A 428 -1.88 21.07 11.94
CA ASN A 428 -0.62 20.43 12.33
C ASN A 428 0.56 21.42 12.26
N ALA A 429 0.62 22.26 11.22
CA ALA A 429 1.65 23.29 11.12
C ALA A 429 1.61 24.31 12.26
N LYS A 430 0.40 24.72 12.70
CA LYS A 430 0.23 25.66 13.83
C LYS A 430 0.56 25.04 15.18
N LEU A 431 0.35 23.73 15.37
CA LEU A 431 0.65 23.02 16.61
C LEU A 431 2.15 23.03 16.99
N LYS A 432 3.06 23.39 16.07
CA LYS A 432 4.51 23.55 16.33
C LYS A 432 4.81 24.34 17.61
N ASN A 433 4.04 25.39 17.88
CA ASN A 433 4.27 26.30 19.01
C ASN A 433 3.25 26.11 20.15
N GLY A 434 2.60 24.95 20.19
CA GLY A 434 1.56 24.61 21.16
C GLY A 434 0.14 24.77 20.61
N TYR A 435 -0.82 24.25 21.36
CA TYR A 435 -2.24 24.28 20.99
C TYR A 435 -2.89 25.63 21.34
N ASN A 436 -3.73 26.13 20.43
CA ASN A 436 -4.65 27.22 20.70
C ASN A 436 -5.96 27.00 19.93
N VAL A 437 -7.09 27.11 20.62
CA VAL A 437 -8.43 26.93 20.03
C VAL A 437 -8.74 27.92 18.90
N ASP A 438 -8.11 29.10 18.90
CA ASP A 438 -8.27 30.12 17.86
C ASP A 438 -7.69 29.68 16.51
N TYR A 439 -6.90 28.61 16.44
CA TYR A 439 -6.44 28.06 15.17
C TYR A 439 -7.60 27.67 14.24
N PHE A 440 -8.72 27.21 14.79
CA PHE A 440 -9.92 26.91 14.00
C PHE A 440 -10.45 28.15 13.28
N VAL A 441 -10.57 29.29 13.97
CA VAL A 441 -11.04 30.53 13.34
C VAL A 441 -9.98 31.14 12.41
N GLN A 442 -8.69 31.01 12.73
CA GLN A 442 -7.62 31.45 11.84
C GLN A 442 -7.57 30.66 10.53
N ILE A 443 -7.88 29.36 10.55
CA ILE A 443 -7.82 28.50 9.36
C ILE A 443 -9.12 28.58 8.55
N THR A 444 -10.27 28.53 9.22
CA THR A 444 -11.58 28.35 8.56
C THR A 444 -12.44 29.61 8.53
N GLY A 445 -12.09 30.65 9.31
CA GLY A 445 -12.95 31.81 9.56
C GLY A 445 -14.09 31.56 10.56
N LYS A 446 -14.19 30.36 11.14
CA LYS A 446 -15.21 29.99 12.13
C LYS A 446 -14.59 29.44 13.41
N THR A 447 -15.21 29.73 14.54
CA THR A 447 -14.83 29.13 15.83
C THR A 447 -15.09 27.61 15.81
N VAL A 448 -14.37 26.84 16.64
CA VAL A 448 -14.61 25.40 16.78
C VAL A 448 -16.07 25.09 17.15
N GLN A 449 -16.69 25.93 17.97
CA GLN A 449 -18.10 25.80 18.37
C GLN A 449 -19.04 25.93 17.16
N GLN A 450 -18.82 26.92 16.29
CA GLN A 450 -19.62 27.12 15.08
C GLN A 450 -19.44 25.95 14.11
N LEU A 451 -18.20 25.50 13.91
CA LEU A 451 -17.92 24.35 13.06
C LEU A 451 -18.60 23.08 13.58
N TRP A 452 -18.60 22.85 14.89
CA TRP A 452 -19.27 21.70 15.48
C TRP A 452 -20.79 21.79 15.33
N GLN A 453 -21.39 22.95 15.57
CA GLN A 453 -22.81 23.16 15.35
C GLN A 453 -23.19 22.92 13.89
N ASP A 454 -22.40 23.40 12.94
CA ASP A 454 -22.62 23.17 11.51
C ASP A 454 -22.46 21.68 11.15
N TYR A 455 -21.46 21.00 11.73
CA TYR A 455 -21.25 19.55 11.58
C TYR A 455 -22.45 18.76 12.09
N LYS A 456 -22.94 19.07 13.29
CA LYS A 456 -24.12 18.43 13.89
C LYS A 456 -25.40 18.78 13.12
N ALA A 457 -25.54 19.98 12.56
CA ALA A 457 -26.67 20.31 11.71
C ALA A 457 -26.64 19.57 10.37
N LYS A 458 -25.44 19.33 9.83
CA LYS A 458 -25.25 18.64 8.54
C LYS A 458 -25.47 17.12 8.64
N TYR A 459 -25.03 16.50 9.74
CA TYR A 459 -24.99 15.03 9.88
C TYR A 459 -25.78 14.48 11.07
N GLY A 460 -26.23 15.33 11.99
CA GLY A 460 -27.00 14.91 13.14
C GLY A 460 -28.44 14.60 12.75
N ASN A 461 -28.78 13.31 12.77
CA ASN A 461 -30.12 12.79 12.99
C ASN A 461 -30.05 11.76 14.11
#